data_AF-A0A6N7PRG0-F1
#
_entry.id   AF-A0A6N7PRG0-F1
#
_cell.length_a   1.000
_cell.length_b   1.000
_cell.length_c   1.000
_cell.angle_alpha   90.00
_cell.angle_beta   90.00
_cell.angle_gamma   90.00
#
_symmetry.space_group_name_H-M   'P 1'
#
loop_
_entity.id
_entity.type
_entity.pdbx_description
1 polymer ?
#
loop_
_entity_poly.entity_id
_entity_poly.type
_entity_poly.pdbx_seq_one_letter_code
_entity_poly.pdbx_strand_id
1 'polypeptide(L)'
;MLASRGASAYFTYLVGSGKGASVVEDLGAEIQALGDCLSLGTIAPSSAADLLHDITSITDEVLLIDASTYDERDWKLLDIRRSSLGRDGVMIFVTTPESFAKLMQTAPNLASWLGGFVFSHENEAAHIEEQRSQRLEALRAWAGKGDDEVVRAAEQGTLPRDPEYAEWLVLLGRGDLLDG
;
A
#
# COMPACT_ATOMS: atom_id res chain seq x y z
N MET A 1 13.23 -19.93 -1.52
CA MET A 1 12.60 -20.49 -2.72
C MET A 1 11.11 -20.68 -2.43
N LEU A 2 10.31 -19.61 -2.55
CA LEU A 2 8.85 -19.68 -2.39
C LEU A 2 8.28 -20.30 -3.67
N ALA A 3 8.26 -21.63 -3.71
CA ALA A 3 7.57 -22.35 -4.75
C ALA A 3 6.05 -22.29 -4.48
N SER A 4 5.38 -21.21 -4.89
CA SER A 4 3.92 -21.21 -5.03
C SER A 4 3.55 -21.96 -6.30
N ARG A 5 3.83 -23.26 -6.34
CA ARG A 5 3.31 -24.15 -7.39
C ARG A 5 1.80 -24.29 -7.20
N GLY A 6 1.02 -23.60 -8.04
CA GLY A 6 -0.43 -23.80 -8.19
C GLY A 6 -1.35 -22.98 -7.29
N ALA A 7 -0.86 -21.93 -6.64
CA ALA A 7 -1.71 -21.01 -5.88
C ALA A 7 -1.86 -19.68 -6.64
N SER A 8 -3.08 -19.39 -7.09
CA SER A 8 -3.44 -18.06 -7.60
C SER A 8 -3.60 -17.10 -6.42
N ALA A 9 -2.94 -15.94 -6.48
CA ALA A 9 -3.11 -14.88 -5.49
C ALA A 9 -3.51 -13.58 -6.19
N TYR A 10 -4.49 -12.89 -5.61
CA TYR A 10 -5.05 -11.65 -6.15
C TYR A 10 -4.93 -10.56 -5.10
N PHE A 11 -4.29 -9.46 -5.47
CA PHE A 11 -4.02 -8.33 -4.60
C PHE A 11 -4.57 -7.06 -5.21
N THR A 12 -4.92 -6.11 -4.35
CA THR A 12 -5.21 -4.73 -4.76
C THR A 12 -4.18 -3.81 -4.13
N TYR A 13 -3.64 -2.88 -4.91
CA TYR A 13 -2.75 -1.84 -4.46
C TYR A 13 -3.38 -0.47 -4.77
N LEU A 14 -3.74 0.28 -3.74
CA LEU A 14 -4.42 1.57 -3.85
C LEU A 14 -3.41 2.70 -4.02
N VAL A 15 -3.65 3.56 -5.00
CA VAL A 15 -2.79 4.69 -5.35
C VAL A 15 -3.57 5.98 -5.48
N GLY A 16 -2.90 7.11 -5.29
CA GLY A 16 -3.48 8.41 -5.58
C GLY A 16 -3.86 8.57 -7.05
N SER A 17 -4.87 9.40 -7.33
CA SER A 17 -5.31 9.69 -8.70
C SER A 17 -4.15 10.22 -9.55
N GLY A 18 -3.95 9.63 -10.74
CA GLY A 18 -2.87 9.99 -11.66
C GLY A 18 -1.50 9.39 -11.33
N LYS A 19 -1.37 8.57 -10.28
CA LYS A 19 -0.12 7.89 -9.89
C LYS A 19 -0.03 6.42 -10.33
N GLY A 20 -1.01 5.90 -11.07
CA GLY A 20 -1.08 4.49 -11.49
C GLY A 20 0.20 4.01 -12.17
N ALA A 21 0.55 4.66 -13.28
CA ALA A 21 1.73 4.30 -14.08
C ALA A 21 3.05 4.37 -13.30
N SER A 22 3.27 5.44 -12.52
CA SER A 22 4.51 5.59 -11.74
C SER A 22 4.62 4.53 -10.65
N VAL A 23 3.53 4.24 -9.95
CA VAL A 23 3.54 3.20 -8.89
C VAL A 23 3.73 1.81 -9.49
N VAL A 24 3.17 1.54 -10.66
CA VAL A 24 3.40 0.28 -11.37
C VAL A 24 4.87 0.12 -11.75
N GLU A 25 5.53 1.19 -12.19
CA GLU A 25 6.97 1.20 -12.48
C GLU A 25 7.80 0.96 -11.22
N ASP A 26 7.53 1.70 -10.15
CA ASP A 26 8.22 1.59 -8.86
C ASP A 26 8.06 0.18 -8.25
N LEU A 27 6.82 -0.30 -8.15
CA LEU A 27 6.50 -1.63 -7.63
C LEU A 27 7.12 -2.72 -8.50
N GLY A 28 7.15 -2.52 -9.82
CA GLY A 28 7.81 -3.43 -10.74
C GLY A 28 9.31 -3.54 -10.48
N ALA A 29 9.98 -2.40 -10.26
CA ALA A 29 11.39 -2.36 -9.93
C ALA A 29 11.69 -3.04 -8.57
N GLU A 30 10.84 -2.81 -7.56
CA GLU A 30 10.95 -3.46 -6.25
C GLU A 30 10.79 -4.98 -6.34
N ILE A 31 9.77 -5.46 -7.06
CA ILE A 31 9.54 -6.90 -7.23
C ILE A 31 10.70 -7.55 -7.97
N GLN A 32 11.23 -6.92 -9.02
CA GLN A 32 12.40 -7.42 -9.73
C GLN A 32 13.64 -7.47 -8.83
N ALA A 33 13.82 -6.50 -7.95
CA ALA A 33 14.93 -6.49 -6.99
C ALA A 33 14.86 -7.63 -5.95
N LEU A 34 13.68 -8.19 -5.69
CA LEU A 34 13.52 -9.32 -4.77
C LEU A 34 14.03 -10.65 -5.33
N GLY A 35 14.25 -10.76 -6.65
CA GLY A 35 14.95 -11.90 -7.22
C GLY A 35 14.85 -12.03 -8.74
N ASP A 36 16.01 -12.31 -9.35
CA ASP A 36 16.18 -12.47 -10.80
C ASP A 36 15.41 -13.66 -11.43
N CYS A 37 14.77 -14.49 -10.62
CA CYS A 37 14.07 -15.70 -11.10
C CYS A 37 12.56 -15.54 -11.27
N LEU A 38 11.98 -14.39 -10.90
CA LEU A 38 10.55 -14.12 -11.07
C LEU A 38 10.30 -13.44 -12.42
N SER A 39 9.41 -14.02 -13.24
CA SER A 39 8.92 -13.30 -14.43
C SER A 39 7.83 -12.30 -14.02
N LEU A 40 8.03 -11.04 -14.40
CA LEU A 40 7.13 -9.93 -14.12
C LEU A 40 6.57 -9.38 -15.43
N GLY A 41 5.25 -9.44 -15.56
CA GLY A 41 4.50 -8.77 -16.62
C GLY A 41 3.85 -7.51 -16.09
N THR A 42 3.86 -6.45 -16.90
CA THR A 42 3.16 -5.21 -16.60
C THR A 42 2.24 -4.87 -17.77
N ILE A 43 0.96 -4.61 -17.47
CA ILE A 43 -0.01 -4.16 -18.46
C ILE A 43 -0.76 -2.93 -17.96
N ALA A 44 -1.00 -2.01 -18.89
CA ALA A 44 -1.80 -0.81 -18.67
C ALA A 44 -3.00 -0.82 -19.64
N PRO A 45 -3.96 -1.74 -19.42
CA PRO A 45 -5.12 -1.88 -20.30
C PRO A 45 -5.98 -0.61 -20.24
N SER A 46 -6.41 -0.12 -21.41
CA SER A 46 -7.30 1.06 -21.47
C SER A 46 -8.73 0.76 -21.00
N SER A 47 -9.12 -0.51 -20.97
CA SER A 47 -10.42 -0.99 -20.51
C SER A 47 -10.34 -2.42 -19.97
N ALA A 48 -11.39 -2.87 -19.27
CA ALA A 48 -11.52 -4.27 -18.86
C ALA A 48 -11.57 -5.25 -20.04
N ALA A 49 -12.08 -4.82 -21.19
CA ALA A 49 -12.13 -5.66 -22.39
C ALA A 49 -10.72 -5.93 -22.96
N ASP A 50 -9.87 -4.89 -22.96
CA ASP A 50 -8.48 -5.01 -23.39
C ASP A 50 -7.71 -5.95 -22.46
N LEU A 51 -7.91 -5.81 -21.14
CA LEU A 51 -7.33 -6.74 -20.16
C LEU A 51 -7.72 -8.19 -20.45
N LEU A 52 -9.01 -8.46 -20.68
CA LEU A 52 -9.50 -9.81 -20.97
C LEU A 52 -8.94 -10.38 -22.29
N HIS A 53 -8.58 -9.53 -23.24
CA HIS A 53 -7.90 -9.93 -24.46
C HIS A 53 -6.43 -10.26 -24.19
N ASP A 54 -5.72 -9.31 -23.58
CA ASP A 54 -4.27 -9.35 -23.41
C ASP A 54 -3.82 -10.45 -22.45
N ILE A 55 -4.59 -10.69 -21.37
CA ILE A 55 -4.25 -11.64 -20.30
C ILE A 55 -4.03 -13.06 -20.81
N THR A 56 -4.66 -13.44 -21.92
CA THR A 56 -4.54 -14.78 -22.51
C THR A 56 -3.16 -15.08 -23.07
N SER A 57 -2.37 -14.05 -23.35
CA SER A 57 -1.02 -14.16 -23.92
C SER A 57 0.10 -14.06 -22.88
N ILE A 58 -0.24 -13.71 -21.64
CA ILE A 58 0.72 -13.40 -20.58
C ILE A 58 1.00 -14.67 -19.78
N THR A 59 2.27 -14.96 -19.58
CA THR A 59 2.73 -16.15 -18.83
C THR A 59 3.59 -15.82 -17.62
N ASP A 60 3.81 -14.52 -17.35
CA ASP A 60 4.65 -14.02 -16.26
C ASP A 60 4.09 -14.36 -14.89
N GLU A 61 4.89 -14.91 -13.98
CA GLU A 61 4.47 -15.38 -12.64
C GLU A 61 3.79 -14.30 -11.81
N VAL A 62 4.22 -13.04 -11.95
CA VAL A 62 3.60 -11.86 -11.35
C VAL A 62 3.10 -10.94 -12.45
N LEU A 63 1.87 -10.46 -12.34
CA LEU A 63 1.26 -9.52 -13.26
C LEU A 63 0.79 -8.26 -12.53
N LEU A 64 1.38 -7.12 -12.88
CA LEU A 64 0.93 -5.80 -12.47
C LEU A 64 -0.04 -5.24 -13.51
N ILE A 65 -1.22 -4.83 -13.05
CA ILE A 65 -2.28 -4.29 -13.89
C ILE A 65 -2.57 -2.87 -13.44
N ASP A 66 -2.28 -1.89 -14.29
CA ASP A 66 -2.76 -0.52 -14.09
C ASP A 66 -4.26 -0.46 -14.40
N ALA A 67 -5.06 -0.48 -13.34
CA ALA A 67 -6.51 -0.32 -13.36
C ALA A 67 -6.91 1.01 -12.67
N SER A 68 -6.02 2.01 -12.66
CA SER A 68 -6.27 3.31 -12.03
C SER A 68 -7.36 4.13 -12.72
N THR A 69 -7.61 3.85 -14.00
CA THR A 69 -8.63 4.52 -14.82
C THR A 69 -9.96 3.76 -14.90
N TYR A 70 -10.04 2.56 -14.32
CA TYR A 70 -11.22 1.71 -14.46
C TYR A 70 -12.44 2.35 -13.80
N ASP A 71 -13.58 2.22 -14.47
CA ASP A 71 -14.85 2.70 -13.97
C ASP A 71 -15.78 1.54 -13.55
N GLU A 72 -17.02 1.88 -13.21
CA GLU A 72 -18.03 0.89 -12.84
C GLU A 72 -18.30 -0.14 -13.95
N ARG A 73 -18.28 0.27 -15.22
CA ARG A 73 -18.54 -0.63 -16.35
C ARG A 73 -17.40 -1.64 -16.49
N ASP A 74 -16.16 -1.19 -16.31
CA ASP A 74 -14.99 -2.06 -16.35
C ASP A 74 -15.04 -3.10 -15.22
N TRP A 75 -15.30 -2.67 -13.99
CA TRP A 75 -15.39 -3.59 -12.85
C TRP A 75 -16.52 -4.59 -12.98
N LYS A 76 -17.70 -4.15 -13.47
CA LYS A 76 -18.82 -5.06 -13.76
C LYS A 76 -18.47 -6.09 -14.83
N LEU A 77 -17.75 -5.68 -15.88
CA LEU A 77 -17.34 -6.59 -16.94
C LEU A 77 -16.38 -7.66 -16.39
N LEU A 78 -15.39 -7.26 -15.59
CA LEU A 78 -14.49 -8.19 -14.92
C LEU A 78 -15.20 -9.11 -13.93
N ASP A 79 -16.20 -8.60 -13.19
CA ASP A 79 -17.00 -9.42 -12.28
C ASP A 79 -17.72 -10.56 -13.01
N ILE A 80 -18.39 -10.23 -14.12
CA ILE A 80 -19.08 -11.20 -14.97
C ILE A 80 -18.09 -12.20 -15.58
N ARG A 81 -16.91 -11.72 -15.97
CA ARG A 81 -15.87 -12.51 -16.65
C ARG A 81 -14.78 -13.02 -15.70
N ARG A 82 -15.03 -13.04 -14.39
CA ARG A 82 -14.02 -13.35 -13.36
C ARG A 82 -13.26 -14.64 -13.62
N SER A 83 -13.91 -15.68 -14.13
CA SER A 83 -13.26 -16.95 -14.47
C SER A 83 -12.15 -16.82 -15.52
N SER A 84 -12.23 -15.80 -16.38
CA SER A 84 -11.23 -15.50 -17.41
C SER A 84 -9.96 -14.86 -16.82
N LEU A 85 -10.05 -14.33 -15.58
CA LEU A 85 -8.90 -13.85 -14.81
C LEU A 85 -8.22 -14.98 -14.00
N GLY A 86 -8.79 -16.19 -14.06
CA GLY A 86 -8.24 -17.38 -13.43
C GLY A 86 -6.93 -17.77 -14.09
N ARG A 87 -5.80 -17.57 -13.40
CA ARG A 87 -4.48 -17.99 -13.86
C ARG A 87 -3.60 -18.39 -12.69
N ASP A 88 -2.62 -19.24 -12.94
CA ASP A 88 -1.57 -19.54 -11.96
C ASP A 88 -0.68 -18.30 -11.78
N GLY A 89 -0.27 -18.01 -10.54
CA GLY A 89 0.60 -16.87 -10.20
C GLY A 89 -0.12 -15.73 -9.49
N VAL A 90 0.55 -14.59 -9.41
CA VAL A 90 0.13 -13.41 -8.66
C VAL A 90 -0.40 -12.35 -9.62
N MET A 91 -1.55 -11.78 -9.29
CA MET A 91 -2.12 -10.64 -9.99
C MET A 91 -2.32 -9.48 -9.02
N ILE A 92 -1.79 -8.32 -9.36
CA ILE A 92 -1.88 -7.11 -8.54
C ILE A 92 -2.60 -6.04 -9.35
N PHE A 93 -3.79 -5.67 -8.91
CA PHE A 93 -4.53 -4.54 -9.47
C PHE A 93 -4.07 -3.26 -8.80
N VAL A 94 -3.41 -2.39 -9.55
CA VAL A 94 -3.07 -1.04 -9.11
C VAL A 94 -4.24 -0.14 -9.47
N THR A 95 -4.93 0.40 -8.47
CA THR A 95 -6.15 1.19 -8.72
C THR A 95 -6.29 2.33 -7.71
N THR A 96 -7.24 3.24 -7.92
CA THR A 96 -7.48 4.36 -7.00
C THR A 96 -8.49 3.97 -5.92
N PRO A 97 -8.48 4.60 -4.73
CA PRO A 97 -9.51 4.39 -3.71
C PRO A 97 -10.94 4.61 -4.24
N GLU A 98 -11.13 5.60 -5.11
CA GLU A 98 -12.44 5.90 -5.72
C GLU A 98 -12.89 4.77 -6.66
N SER A 99 -11.99 4.27 -7.50
CA SER A 99 -12.28 3.16 -8.41
C SER A 99 -12.52 1.86 -7.63
N PHE A 100 -11.73 1.59 -6.60
CA PHE A 100 -11.91 0.44 -5.72
C PHE A 100 -13.23 0.50 -4.95
N ALA A 101 -13.67 1.68 -4.50
CA ALA A 101 -14.98 1.84 -3.87
C ALA A 101 -16.13 1.47 -4.84
N LYS A 102 -16.00 1.81 -6.14
CA LYS A 102 -16.96 1.39 -7.17
C LYS A 102 -16.93 -0.12 -7.37
N LEU A 103 -15.75 -0.74 -7.40
CA LEU A 103 -15.58 -2.20 -7.46
C LEU A 103 -16.36 -2.87 -6.31
N MET A 104 -16.13 -2.44 -5.07
CA MET A 104 -16.78 -3.01 -3.89
C MET A 104 -18.31 -2.92 -3.92
N GLN A 105 -18.87 -1.92 -4.60
CA GLN A 105 -20.32 -1.73 -4.73
C GLN A 105 -20.93 -2.50 -5.90
N THR A 106 -20.18 -2.72 -6.98
CA THR A 106 -20.73 -3.11 -8.27
C THR A 106 -20.25 -4.46 -8.79
N ALA A 107 -19.17 -4.98 -8.20
CA ALA A 107 -18.51 -6.22 -8.58
C ALA A 107 -18.34 -7.15 -7.35
N PRO A 108 -19.43 -7.71 -6.79
CA PRO A 108 -19.38 -8.46 -5.54
C PRO A 108 -18.57 -9.77 -5.64
N ASN A 109 -18.52 -10.41 -6.81
CA ASN A 109 -17.74 -11.64 -6.99
C ASN A 109 -16.24 -11.34 -7.04
N LEU A 110 -15.86 -10.25 -7.70
CA LEU A 110 -14.48 -9.77 -7.76
C LEU A 110 -14.04 -9.17 -6.42
N ALA A 111 -14.93 -8.45 -5.74
CA ALA A 111 -14.70 -7.93 -4.39
C ALA A 111 -14.37 -9.05 -3.39
N SER A 112 -14.99 -10.22 -3.51
CA SER A 112 -14.65 -11.37 -2.66
C SER A 112 -13.24 -11.92 -2.89
N TRP A 113 -12.66 -11.72 -4.09
CA TRP A 113 -11.28 -12.09 -4.40
C TRP A 113 -10.28 -11.03 -3.94
N LEU A 114 -10.61 -9.76 -4.18
CA LEU A 114 -9.68 -8.64 -4.01
C LEU A 114 -9.77 -7.97 -2.64
N GLY A 115 -10.91 -8.03 -1.98
CA GLY A 115 -11.17 -7.36 -0.70
C GLY A 115 -10.42 -7.97 0.49
N GLY A 116 -9.84 -9.17 0.34
CA GLY A 116 -9.05 -9.82 1.39
C GLY A 116 -7.62 -9.30 1.53
N PHE A 117 -7.06 -8.70 0.47
CA PHE A 117 -5.67 -8.25 0.45
C PHE A 117 -5.51 -6.91 -0.29
N VAL A 118 -5.76 -5.83 0.45
CA VAL A 118 -5.68 -4.45 -0.04
C VAL A 118 -4.49 -3.77 0.63
N PHE A 119 -3.55 -3.30 -0.18
CA PHE A 119 -2.41 -2.48 0.20
C PHE A 119 -2.62 -1.06 -0.35
N SER A 120 -1.94 -0.05 0.19
CA SER A 120 -2.14 1.33 -0.23
C SER A 120 -0.88 2.16 -0.14
N HIS A 121 -0.52 2.84 -1.22
CA HIS A 121 0.65 3.71 -1.33
C HIS A 121 0.57 4.97 -0.47
N GLU A 122 -0.61 5.59 -0.38
CA GLU A 122 -0.78 6.88 0.31
C GLU A 122 -1.00 6.75 1.82
N ASN A 123 -1.26 5.54 2.31
CA ASN A 123 -1.67 5.33 3.70
C ASN A 123 -0.52 4.98 4.64
N GLU A 124 0.74 4.94 4.19
CA GLU A 124 1.87 4.80 5.13
C GLU A 124 2.22 6.15 5.76
N ALA A 125 2.52 7.18 4.96
CA ALA A 125 2.95 8.48 5.51
C ALA A 125 1.86 9.20 6.32
N ALA A 126 0.62 9.21 5.82
CA ALA A 126 -0.49 9.84 6.52
C ALA A 126 -0.88 9.11 7.82
N HIS A 127 -0.88 7.77 7.79
CA HIS A 127 -1.17 6.97 8.98
C HIS A 127 -0.03 7.02 10.00
N ILE A 128 1.23 7.05 9.55
CA ILE A 128 2.40 7.27 10.42
C ILE A 128 2.30 8.64 11.10
N GLU A 129 1.95 9.70 10.37
CA GLU A 129 1.84 11.04 10.95
C GLU A 129 0.64 11.16 11.89
N GLU A 130 -0.48 10.50 11.59
CA GLU A 130 -1.64 10.43 12.48
C GLU A 130 -1.32 9.64 13.76
N GLN A 131 -0.68 8.47 13.65
CA GLN A 131 -0.23 7.68 14.80
C GLN A 131 0.80 8.43 15.64
N ARG A 132 1.74 9.12 14.99
CA ARG A 132 2.73 10.00 15.63
C ARG A 132 2.04 11.11 16.41
N SER A 133 1.05 11.78 15.81
CA SER A 133 0.28 12.85 16.44
C SER A 133 -0.50 12.35 17.66
N GLN A 134 -1.22 11.22 17.52
CA GLN A 134 -1.95 10.59 18.63
C GLN A 134 -1.02 10.19 19.78
N ARG A 135 0.17 9.64 19.45
CA ARG A 135 1.14 9.24 20.45
C ARG A 135 1.75 10.44 21.17
N LEU A 136 2.07 11.52 20.45
CA LEU A 136 2.51 12.78 21.04
C LEU A 136 1.45 13.37 21.99
N GLU A 137 0.17 13.33 21.62
CA GLU A 137 -0.92 13.76 22.49
C GLU A 137 -1.01 12.92 23.77
N ALA A 138 -0.88 11.60 23.67
CA ALA A 138 -0.88 10.72 24.84
C ALA A 138 0.29 11.02 25.79
N LEU A 139 1.48 11.31 25.26
CA LEU A 139 2.66 11.67 26.04
C LEU A 139 2.50 13.02 26.74
N ARG A 140 1.94 14.03 26.04
CA ARG A 140 1.58 15.33 26.62
C ARG A 140 0.60 15.18 27.77
N ALA A 141 -0.44 14.35 27.59
CA ALA A 141 -1.44 14.09 28.62
C ALA A 141 -0.85 13.35 29.84
N TRP A 142 0.05 12.39 29.60
CA TRP A 142 0.72 11.63 30.66
C TRP A 142 1.65 12.50 31.52
N ALA A 143 2.50 13.33 30.90
CA ALA A 143 3.46 14.16 31.64
C ALA A 143 2.89 15.50 32.11
N GLY A 144 1.79 15.97 31.52
CA GLY A 144 1.25 17.31 31.72
C GLY A 144 2.19 18.43 31.22
N LYS A 145 3.00 18.15 30.21
CA LYS A 145 4.03 19.04 29.65
C LYS A 145 3.79 19.30 28.15
N GLY A 146 4.26 20.44 27.65
CA GLY A 146 4.35 20.71 26.22
C GLY A 146 5.66 20.21 25.60
N ASP A 147 5.66 20.04 24.27
CA ASP A 147 6.83 19.59 23.51
C ASP A 147 8.06 20.47 23.75
N ASP A 148 7.88 21.79 23.75
CA ASP A 148 8.95 22.78 23.99
C ASP A 148 9.59 22.64 25.38
N GLU A 149 8.83 22.21 26.38
CA GLU A 149 9.35 22.01 27.73
C GLU A 149 10.21 20.75 27.82
N VAL A 150 9.82 19.69 27.12
CA VAL A 150 10.58 18.44 27.04
C VAL A 150 11.88 18.66 26.28
N VAL A 151 11.82 19.33 25.12
CA VAL A 151 13.01 19.67 24.33
C VAL A 151 13.97 20.54 25.14
N ARG A 152 13.47 21.56 25.84
CA ARG A 152 14.31 22.42 26.69
C ARG A 152 14.94 21.66 27.85
N ALA A 153 14.20 20.76 28.50
CA ALA A 153 14.74 19.94 29.58
C ALA A 153 15.83 18.98 29.08
N ALA A 154 15.67 18.44 27.87
CA ALA A 154 16.66 17.60 27.20
C ALA A 154 17.93 18.39 26.85
N GLU A 155 17.80 19.57 26.25
CA GLU A 155 18.92 20.47 25.93
C GLU A 155 19.71 20.91 27.18
N GLN A 156 19.04 20.97 28.33
CA GLN A 156 19.65 21.30 29.62
C GLN A 156 20.21 20.07 30.37
N GLY A 157 20.05 18.85 29.82
CA GLY A 157 20.46 17.60 30.47
C GLY A 157 19.68 17.30 31.76
N THR A 158 18.49 17.89 31.93
CA THR A 158 17.63 17.74 33.11
C THR A 158 16.41 16.86 32.87
N LEU A 159 16.27 16.31 31.66
CA LEU A 159 15.18 15.42 31.30
C LEU A 159 15.28 14.11 32.11
N PRO A 160 14.17 13.65 32.71
CA PRO A 160 14.13 12.34 33.35
C PRO A 160 14.48 11.22 32.36
N ARG A 161 15.10 10.14 32.87
CA ARG A 161 15.55 8.99 32.06
C ARG A 161 14.44 7.96 31.78
N ASP A 162 13.18 8.36 31.94
CA ASP A 162 12.04 7.49 31.65
C ASP A 162 11.96 7.24 30.12
N PRO A 163 11.70 5.99 29.68
CA PRO A 163 11.62 5.65 28.26
C PRO A 163 10.63 6.51 27.46
N GLU A 164 9.55 6.95 28.10
CA GLU A 164 8.51 7.79 27.51
C GLU A 164 9.06 9.15 27.04
N TYR A 165 10.03 9.73 27.76
CA TYR A 165 10.67 10.98 27.33
C TYR A 165 11.63 10.77 26.16
N ALA A 166 12.28 9.62 26.09
CA ALA A 166 13.13 9.27 24.96
C ALA A 166 12.31 9.03 23.69
N GLU A 167 11.21 8.29 23.82
CA GLU A 167 10.22 8.11 22.74
C GLU A 167 9.69 9.46 22.24
N TRP A 168 9.34 10.37 23.15
CA TRP A 168 8.85 11.70 22.79
C TRP A 168 9.86 12.49 21.94
N LEU A 169 11.14 12.51 22.34
CA LEU A 169 12.19 13.18 21.58
C LEU A 169 12.38 12.56 20.19
N VAL A 170 12.34 11.23 20.08
CA VAL A 170 12.40 10.53 18.78
C VAL A 170 11.21 10.92 17.91
N LEU A 171 9.99 10.92 18.46
CA LEU A 171 8.79 11.33 17.74
C LEU A 171 8.81 12.80 17.34
N LEU A 172 9.53 13.69 18.05
CA LEU A 172 9.73 15.08 17.65
C LEU A 172 10.85 15.27 16.62
N GLY A 173 11.57 14.19 16.24
CA GLY A 173 12.75 14.29 15.37
C GLY A 173 13.98 14.87 16.08
N ARG A 174 13.97 14.87 17.42
CA ARG A 174 15.06 15.36 18.30
C ARG A 174 15.77 14.22 19.04
N GLY A 175 15.90 13.07 18.39
CA GLY A 175 16.63 11.91 18.94
C GLY A 175 18.12 12.20 19.17
N ASP A 176 18.67 13.24 18.52
CA ASP A 176 20.03 13.74 18.72
C ASP A 176 20.32 14.15 20.17
N LEU A 177 19.29 14.49 20.95
CA LEU A 177 19.41 14.91 22.35
C LEU A 177 19.52 13.73 23.35
N LEU A 178 19.44 12.48 22.87
CA LEU A 178 19.52 11.28 23.74
C LEU A 178 20.96 10.84 24.02
N ASP A 179 21.91 11.24 23.18
CA ASP A 179 23.33 10.87 23.27
C ASP A 179 24.17 11.87 24.11
N GLY A 180 23.51 12.77 24.84
CA GLY A 180 24.10 13.84 25.67
C GLY A 180 24.30 13.48 27.15
#